data_AF-A0A2S8BJZ0-F1
#
_entry.id   AF-A0A2S8BJZ0-F1
#
_cell.length_a   1.000
_cell.length_b   1.000
_cell.length_c   1.000
_cell.angle_alpha   90.00
_cell.angle_beta   90.00
_cell.angle_gamma   90.00
#
_symmetry.space_group_name_H-M   'P 1'
#
loop_
_entity.id
_entity.type
_entity.pdbx_description
1 polymer ?
#
loop_
_entity_poly.entity_id
_entity_poly.type
_entity_poly.pdbx_seq_one_letter_code
_entity_poly.pdbx_strand_id
1 'polypeptide(L)' 'MREGWLRTGEGMAFTVGAVTEVAQLLAKGEGRPGAFTPARLFGPEVALAAGAEFVVPA' A
#
# COMPACT_ATOMS: atom_id res chain seq x y z
N MET A 1 -5.97 -16.83 -6.13
CA MET A 1 -5.07 -15.70 -5.84
C MET A 1 -3.74 -15.98 -6.51
N ARG A 2 -2.96 -14.95 -6.90
CA ARG A 2 -1.59 -15.10 -7.38
C ARG A 2 -0.66 -14.52 -6.34
N GLU A 3 0.38 -15.26 -6.00
CA GLU A 3 1.41 -14.82 -5.06
C GLU A 3 2.48 -14.06 -5.83
N GLY A 4 3.08 -13.06 -5.18
CA GLY A 4 4.11 -12.21 -5.75
C GLY A 4 4.92 -11.55 -4.65
N TRP A 5 6.08 -11.02 -5.01
CA TRP A 5 7.01 -10.42 -4.07
C TRP A 5 7.03 -8.90 -4.20
N LEU A 6 7.18 -8.21 -3.07
CA LEU A 6 7.46 -6.79 -3.00
C LEU A 6 8.90 -6.57 -2.57
N ARG A 7 9.62 -5.71 -3.28
CA ARG A 7 10.85 -5.11 -2.77
C ARG A 7 10.48 -3.80 -2.08
N THR A 8 10.68 -3.71 -0.78
CA THR A 8 10.25 -2.56 0.04
C THR A 8 11.40 -1.63 0.44
N GLY A 9 12.65 -2.01 0.17
CA GLY A 9 13.80 -1.33 0.77
C GLY A 9 13.86 -1.59 2.28
N GLU A 10 13.96 -0.53 3.08
CA GLU A 10 13.93 -0.64 4.55
C GLU A 10 12.48 -0.85 5.03
N GLY A 11 12.27 -1.86 5.86
CA GLY A 11 10.93 -2.34 6.22
C GLY A 11 10.12 -1.34 7.05
N MET A 12 10.74 -0.66 8.00
CA MET A 12 10.05 0.34 8.81
C MET A 12 9.73 1.60 8.00
N ALA A 13 10.66 2.04 7.14
CA ALA A 13 10.42 3.16 6.23
C ALA A 13 9.23 2.89 5.29
N PHE A 14 9.17 1.69 4.69
CA PHE A 14 8.02 1.27 3.89
C PHE A 14 6.72 1.27 4.70
N THR A 15 6.76 0.74 5.92
CA THR A 15 5.58 0.67 6.80
C THR A 15 5.03 2.07 7.10
N VAL A 16 5.91 3.01 7.45
CA VAL A 16 5.54 4.42 7.69
C VAL A 16 4.99 5.06 6.42
N GLY A 17 5.60 4.81 5.27
CA GLY A 17 5.13 5.32 3.97
C GLY A 17 3.72 4.83 3.64
N ALA A 18 3.48 3.53 3.77
CA ALA A 18 2.18 2.92 3.49
C ALA A 18 1.08 3.43 4.41
N VAL A 19 1.35 3.57 5.72
CA VAL A 19 0.40 4.15 6.67
C VAL A 19 0.13 5.62 6.35
N THR A 20 1.17 6.38 6.00
CA THR A 20 1.05 7.79 5.63
C THR A 20 0.17 7.97 4.40
N GLU A 21 0.38 7.17 3.36
CA GLU A 21 -0.43 7.22 2.14
C GLU A 21 -1.90 6.95 2.43
N VAL A 22 -2.19 5.89 3.18
CA VAL A 22 -3.56 5.56 3.61
C VAL A 22 -4.20 6.71 4.38
N ALA A 23 -3.47 7.30 5.33
CA ALA A 23 -3.97 8.42 6.10
C ALA A 23 -4.28 9.64 5.22
N GLN A 24 -3.43 9.93 4.22
CA GLN A 24 -3.66 11.04 3.28
C GLN A 24 -4.89 10.79 2.39
N LEU A 25 -5.05 9.59 1.84
CA LEU A 25 -6.22 9.24 1.02
C LEU A 25 -7.53 9.34 1.83
N LEU A 26 -7.51 8.88 3.08
CA LEU A 26 -8.66 9.04 3.99
C LEU A 26 -8.95 10.51 4.29
N ALA A 27 -7.92 11.32 4.57
CA ALA A 27 -8.08 12.75 4.82
C ALA A 27 -8.62 13.52 3.61
N LYS A 28 -8.32 13.06 2.38
CA LYS A 28 -8.88 13.59 1.12
C LYS A 28 -10.31 13.14 0.84
N GLY A 29 -10.87 12.23 1.65
CA GLY A 29 -12.22 11.71 1.47
C GLY A 29 -12.32 10.58 0.44
N GLU A 30 -11.21 9.98 0.03
CA GLU A 30 -11.19 8.89 -0.96
C GLU A 30 -11.60 7.53 -0.36
N GLY A 31 -11.78 7.46 0.97
CA GLY A 31 -12.26 6.29 1.67
C GLY A 31 -13.79 6.11 1.62
N ARG A 32 -14.25 5.04 2.27
CA ARG A 32 -15.68 4.80 2.54
C ARG A 32 -15.89 4.21 3.94
N PRO A 33 -17.08 4.36 4.55
CA PRO A 33 -17.35 3.82 5.89
C PRO A 33 -17.13 2.31 5.99
N GLY A 34 -16.52 1.86 7.09
CA GLY A 34 -16.26 0.45 7.40
C GLY A 34 -14.78 0.18 7.73
N ALA A 35 -14.47 -1.09 8.04
CA ALA A 35 -13.11 -1.56 8.25
C ALA A 35 -12.62 -2.31 7.01
N PHE A 36 -11.49 -1.89 6.47
CA PHE A 36 -10.92 -2.46 5.25
C PHE A 36 -9.41 -2.67 5.39
N THR A 37 -8.86 -3.64 4.67
CA THR A 37 -7.42 -3.67 4.42
C THR A 37 -7.06 -2.61 3.38
N PRO A 38 -5.88 -1.95 3.47
CA PRO A 38 -5.50 -0.89 2.55
C PRO A 38 -5.60 -1.28 1.06
N ALA A 39 -5.03 -2.43 0.70
CA ALA A 39 -5.06 -2.90 -0.69
C ALA A 39 -6.47 -3.23 -1.20
N ARG A 40 -7.42 -3.58 -0.32
CA ARG A 40 -8.81 -3.82 -0.73
C ARG A 40 -9.57 -2.52 -0.99
N LEU A 41 -9.23 -1.46 -0.24
CA LEU A 41 -9.91 -0.17 -0.29
C LEU A 41 -9.33 0.75 -1.38
N PHE A 42 -8.00 0.84 -1.45
CA PHE A 42 -7.27 1.78 -2.31
C PHE A 42 -6.45 1.12 -3.42
N GLY A 43 -6.38 -0.23 -3.42
CA GLY A 43 -5.63 -0.98 -4.41
C GLY A 43 -4.16 -1.23 -4.04
N PRO A 44 -3.46 -2.06 -4.83
CA PRO A 44 -2.04 -2.35 -4.65
C PRO A 44 -1.12 -1.12 -4.78
N GLU A 45 -1.62 -0.03 -5.36
CA GLU A 45 -0.90 1.22 -5.60
C GLU A 45 -0.41 1.87 -4.31
N VAL A 46 -1.05 1.60 -3.15
CA VAL A 46 -0.57 2.04 -1.83
C VAL A 46 0.87 1.56 -1.57
N ALA A 47 1.21 0.34 -2.01
CA ALA A 47 2.56 -0.17 -1.86
C ALA A 47 3.57 0.58 -2.75
N LEU A 48 3.16 0.93 -3.97
CA LEU A 48 3.99 1.69 -4.92
C LEU A 48 4.21 3.12 -4.44
N ALA A 49 3.18 3.78 -3.93
CA ALA A 49 3.27 5.11 -3.34
C ALA A 49 4.18 5.13 -2.09
N ALA A 50 4.22 4.01 -1.35
CA ALA A 50 5.15 3.79 -0.24
C ALA A 50 6.58 3.45 -0.69
N GLY A 51 6.88 3.48 -1.99
CA GLY A 51 8.21 3.24 -2.55
C GLY A 51 8.57 1.77 -2.75
N ALA A 52 7.61 0.85 -2.66
CA ALA A 52 7.86 -0.55 -2.98
C ALA A 52 7.74 -0.83 -4.48
N GLU A 53 8.34 -1.93 -4.91
CA GLU A 53 8.29 -2.42 -6.29
C GLU A 53 7.70 -3.84 -6.32
N PHE A 54 6.82 -4.11 -7.29
CA PHE A 54 6.42 -5.49 -7.61
C PHE A 54 7.55 -6.21 -8.33
N VAL A 55 7.96 -7.35 -7.79
CA VAL A 55 8.95 -8.22 -8.41
C VAL A 55 8.21 -9.32 -9.15
N VAL A 56 8.39 -9.37 -10.47
CA VAL A 56 7.93 -10.48 -11.31
C VAL A 56 9.08 -11.50 -11.39
N PRO A 57 8.92 -12.71 -10.84
CA PRO A 57 9.91 -13.77 -11.04
C PRO A 57 10.05 -14.08 -12.54
N ALA A 58 11.27 -14.35 -12.99
CA ALA A 58 11.53 -14.80 -14.36
C ALA A 58 10.87 -16.15 -14.66
#